data_AF-A0A7J3KKN8-F1
#
_entry.id   AF-A0A7J3KKN8-F1
#
_cell.length_a   1.000
_cell.length_b   1.000
_cell.length_c   1.000
_cell.angle_alpha   90.00
_cell.angle_beta   90.00
_cell.angle_gamma   90.00
#
_symmetry.space_group_name_H-M   'P 1'
#
loop_
_entity.id
_entity.type
_entity.pdbx_description
1 polymer ?
#
loop_
_entity_poly.entity_id
_entity_poly.type
_entity_poly.pdbx_seq_one_letter_code
_entity_poly.pdbx_strand_id
1 'polypeptide(L)'
;MEKKFREGDFIETWQGLIFDVKGLVHPLDRVIAFIRYYPSRAGERRSGKHLYDKVYSLSKRYEWLRENASEYLVYDPIFDEVLCEVPISHIKKHYKPIETLRRLRKTRNPDALER
;
A
#
# COMPACT_ATOMS: atom_id res chain seq x y z
N MET A 1 22.19 -0.98 -5.84
CA MET A 1 21.18 -1.70 -5.05
C MET A 1 19.80 -1.34 -5.56
N GLU A 2 19.06 -2.33 -6.10
CA GLU A 2 17.65 -2.15 -6.41
C GLU A 2 16.89 -1.78 -5.13
N LYS A 3 16.37 -0.55 -5.05
CA LYS A 3 15.38 -0.20 -4.02
C LYS A 3 14.08 -0.92 -4.37
N LYS A 4 13.82 -2.04 -3.68
CA LYS A 4 12.70 -2.97 -3.95
C LYS A 4 11.33 -2.33 -3.73
N PHE A 5 11.23 -1.37 -2.82
CA PHE A 5 10.05 -0.55 -2.55
C PHE A 5 10.48 0.92 -2.42
N ARG A 6 9.67 1.85 -2.90
CA ARG A 6 9.97 3.29 -2.85
C ARG A 6 8.74 4.09 -2.45
N GLU A 7 8.98 5.23 -1.82
CA GLU A 7 7.92 6.19 -1.53
C GLU A 7 7.08 6.52 -2.77
N GLY A 8 5.77 6.50 -2.57
CA GLY A 8 4.77 6.70 -3.63
C GLY A 8 4.34 5.41 -4.33
N ASP A 9 5.05 4.30 -4.14
CA ASP A 9 4.55 2.97 -4.53
C ASP A 9 3.37 2.56 -3.63
N PHE A 10 2.61 1.56 -4.10
CA PHE A 10 1.58 0.90 -3.30
C PHE A 10 1.84 -0.60 -3.24
N ILE A 11 1.46 -1.22 -2.12
CA ILE A 11 1.51 -2.69 -1.96
C ILE A 11 0.12 -3.21 -1.58
N GLU A 12 -0.29 -4.32 -2.16
CA GLU A 12 -1.51 -5.06 -1.80
C GLU A 12 -1.12 -6.38 -1.17
N THR A 13 -1.77 -6.68 -0.05
CA THR A 13 -1.60 -7.94 0.69
C THR A 13 -2.52 -9.04 0.17
N TRP A 14 -2.29 -10.29 0.57
CA TRP A 14 -3.18 -11.41 0.24
C TRP A 14 -4.61 -11.23 0.79
N GLN A 15 -4.78 -10.50 1.89
CA GLN A 15 -6.06 -10.12 2.47
C GLN A 15 -6.75 -8.98 1.70
N GLY A 16 -6.11 -8.42 0.67
CA GLY A 16 -6.63 -7.31 -0.13
C GLY A 16 -6.43 -5.93 0.50
N LEU A 17 -5.70 -5.82 1.62
CA LEU A 17 -5.35 -4.50 2.18
C LEU A 17 -4.33 -3.81 1.28
N ILE A 18 -4.52 -2.52 1.02
CA ILE A 18 -3.65 -1.72 0.15
C ILE A 18 -2.97 -0.63 1.00
N PHE A 19 -1.65 -0.58 0.94
CA PHE A 19 -0.82 0.36 1.69
C PHE A 19 -0.07 1.29 0.74
N ASP A 20 0.12 2.56 1.14
CA ASP A 20 1.03 3.49 0.47
C ASP A 20 2.41 3.46 1.14
N VAL A 21 3.45 3.14 0.36
CA VAL A 21 4.83 2.98 0.83
C VAL A 21 5.41 4.34 1.24
N LYS A 22 6.12 4.38 2.37
CA LYS A 22 6.77 5.59 2.90
C LYS A 22 8.27 5.42 3.09
N GLY A 23 9.00 6.45 2.69
CA GLY A 23 10.45 6.48 2.75
C GLY A 23 11.12 5.65 1.66
N LEU A 24 12.45 5.57 1.76
CA LEU A 24 13.32 4.89 0.79
C LEU A 24 14.16 3.78 1.41
N VAL A 25 14.07 3.63 2.73
CA VAL A 25 14.81 2.68 3.55
C VAL A 25 13.76 1.88 4.32
N HIS A 26 13.91 0.57 4.28
CA HIS A 26 12.99 -0.36 4.92
C HIS A 26 13.81 -1.46 5.62
N PRO A 27 13.26 -2.10 6.67
CA PRO A 27 13.84 -3.31 7.23
C PRO A 27 13.99 -4.42 6.18
N LEU A 28 14.84 -5.41 6.46
CA LEU A 28 15.25 -6.42 5.47
C LEU A 28 14.08 -7.24 4.92
N ASP A 29 13.11 -7.58 5.77
CA ASP A 29 11.99 -8.47 5.49
C ASP A 29 10.62 -7.76 5.53
N ARG A 30 10.61 -6.44 5.73
CA ARG A 30 9.39 -5.62 5.88
C ARG A 30 9.44 -4.37 5.03
N VAL A 31 8.26 -3.79 4.81
CA VAL A 31 8.09 -2.53 4.09
C VAL A 31 7.33 -1.56 4.97
N ILE A 32 7.91 -0.40 5.23
CA ILE A 32 7.22 0.70 5.91
C ILE A 32 6.18 1.26 4.93
N ALA A 33 4.90 1.04 5.23
CA ALA A 33 3.80 1.43 4.36
C ALA A 33 2.54 1.61 5.19
N PHE A 34 1.77 2.67 4.96
CA PHE A 34 0.57 2.96 5.75
C PHE A 34 -0.68 2.53 5.02
N ILE A 35 -1.63 1.91 5.74
CA ILE A 35 -2.88 1.46 5.12
C ILE A 35 -3.60 2.65 4.47
N ARG A 36 -4.08 2.42 3.26
CA ARG A 36 -4.79 3.43 2.47
C ARG A 36 -6.18 2.96 2.06
N TYR A 37 -6.31 1.68 1.73
CA TYR A 37 -7.59 1.06 1.39
C TYR A 37 -7.73 -0.30 2.07
N TYR A 38 -8.94 -0.62 2.51
CA TYR A 38 -9.30 -1.94 3.02
C TYR A 38 -10.61 -2.41 2.38
N PRO A 39 -10.79 -3.74 2.18
CA PRO A 39 -12.04 -4.27 1.63
C PRO A 39 -13.24 -3.92 2.50
N SER A 40 -14.32 -3.42 1.88
CA SER A 40 -15.55 -3.04 2.57
C SER A 40 -16.76 -3.29 1.69
N ARG A 41 -17.79 -3.98 2.21
CA ARG A 41 -19.01 -4.27 1.45
C ARG A 41 -19.81 -3.01 1.10
N ALA A 42 -19.68 -1.96 1.90
CA ALA A 42 -20.33 -0.66 1.70
C ALA A 42 -19.36 0.39 1.13
N GLY A 43 -18.15 -0.01 0.75
CA GLY A 43 -17.11 0.92 0.33
C GLY A 43 -17.42 1.61 -1.01
N GLU A 44 -17.12 2.90 -1.09
CA GLU A 44 -17.37 3.72 -2.28
C GLU A 44 -16.32 3.55 -3.39
N ARG A 45 -15.16 2.97 -3.06
CA ARG A 45 -14.06 2.77 -4.02
C ARG A 45 -14.17 1.39 -4.64
N ARG A 46 -13.92 1.29 -5.95
CA ARG A 46 -14.02 0.03 -6.69
C ARG A 46 -12.72 -0.31 -7.39
N SER A 47 -12.30 -1.57 -7.27
CA SER A 47 -11.24 -2.17 -8.09
C SER A 47 -11.73 -3.51 -8.65
N GLY A 48 -12.06 -3.52 -9.94
CA GLY A 48 -12.76 -4.64 -10.57
C GLY A 48 -14.11 -4.92 -9.88
N LYS A 49 -14.25 -6.13 -9.33
CA LYS A 49 -15.44 -6.57 -8.57
C LYS A 49 -15.39 -6.28 -7.06
N HIS A 50 -14.28 -5.73 -6.56
CA HIS A 50 -14.07 -5.53 -5.13
C HIS A 50 -14.36 -4.07 -4.74
N LEU A 51 -15.00 -3.91 -3.58
CA LEU A 51 -15.30 -2.61 -2.97
C LEU A 51 -14.35 -2.35 -1.79
N TYR A 52 -13.99 -1.07 -1.63
CA TYR A 52 -13.01 -0.61 -0.66
C TYR A 52 -13.46 0.69 0.00
N ASP A 53 -13.10 0.83 1.26
CA ASP A 53 -13.07 2.11 1.95
C ASP A 53 -11.66 2.70 1.92
N LYS A 54 -11.58 4.02 2.01
CA LYS A 54 -10.32 4.76 2.03
C LYS A 54 -10.12 5.43 3.38
N VAL A 55 -8.97 5.17 4.01
CA VAL A 55 -8.60 5.83 5.26
C VAL A 55 -7.78 7.09 4.97
N TYR A 56 -8.28 8.24 5.41
CA TYR A 56 -7.62 9.52 5.16
C TYR A 56 -6.62 9.89 6.25
N SER A 57 -7.09 10.11 7.48
CA SER A 57 -6.26 10.61 8.57
C SER A 57 -5.29 9.54 9.07
N LEU A 58 -4.10 9.97 9.49
CA LEU A 58 -3.08 9.07 10.04
C LEU A 58 -3.58 8.35 11.30
N SER A 59 -4.23 9.07 12.22
CA SER A 59 -4.80 8.48 13.44
C SER A 59 -5.75 7.32 13.15
N LYS A 60 -6.68 7.51 12.20
CA LYS A 60 -7.63 6.46 11.79
C LYS A 60 -6.95 5.26 11.15
N ARG A 61 -5.79 5.44 10.50
CA ARG A 61 -5.02 4.31 9.96
C ARG A 61 -4.49 3.44 11.09
N TYR A 62 -3.93 4.06 12.12
CA TYR A 62 -3.45 3.34 13.31
C TYR A 62 -4.60 2.69 14.10
N GLU A 63 -5.71 3.40 14.31
CA GLU A 63 -6.92 2.86 14.96
C GLU A 63 -7.40 1.62 14.21
N TRP A 64 -7.60 1.74 12.88
CA TRP A 64 -8.08 0.63 12.06
C TRP A 64 -7.13 -0.57 12.11
N LEU A 65 -5.81 -0.35 12.00
CA LEU A 65 -4.83 -1.43 12.09
C LEU A 65 -4.83 -2.08 13.47
N ARG A 66 -4.93 -1.29 14.54
CA ARG A 66 -4.97 -1.83 15.91
C ARG A 66 -6.16 -2.76 16.12
N GLU A 67 -7.30 -2.44 15.51
CA GLU A 67 -8.54 -3.23 15.62
C GLU A 67 -8.58 -4.44 14.67
N ASN A 68 -8.02 -4.33 13.46
CA ASN A 68 -8.28 -5.29 12.38
C ASN A 68 -7.04 -6.04 11.86
N ALA A 69 -5.84 -5.50 12.05
CA ALA A 69 -4.59 -6.05 11.51
C ALA A 69 -3.38 -5.58 12.33
N SER A 70 -3.41 -5.85 13.64
CA SER A 70 -2.41 -5.33 14.59
C SER A 70 -1.01 -5.89 14.36
N GLU A 71 -0.88 -7.00 13.63
CA GLU A 71 0.39 -7.62 13.24
C GLU A 71 1.28 -6.71 12.37
N TYR A 72 0.70 -5.67 11.77
CA TYR A 72 1.42 -4.67 10.97
C TYR A 72 1.89 -3.47 11.80
N LEU A 73 1.50 -3.36 13.06
CA LEU A 73 2.00 -2.31 13.97
C LEU A 73 3.22 -2.84 14.71
N VAL A 74 4.40 -2.36 14.33
CA VAL A 74 5.70 -2.81 14.86
C VAL A 74 6.43 -1.63 15.46
N TYR A 75 7.02 -1.82 16.63
CA TYR A 75 7.96 -0.84 17.16
C TYR A 75 9.27 -0.91 16.37
N ASP A 76 9.58 0.16 15.64
CA ASP A 76 10.81 0.29 14.87
C ASP A 76 11.90 0.95 15.74
N PRO A 77 13.02 0.26 16.03
CA PRO A 77 14.06 0.77 16.92
C PRO A 77 14.92 1.88 16.30
N ILE A 78 14.85 2.09 14.98
CA ILE A 78 15.56 3.16 14.28
C ILE A 78 14.79 4.47 14.43
N PHE A 79 13.46 4.41 14.33
CA PHE A 79 12.58 5.58 14.49
C PHE A 79 12.12 5.81 15.93
N ASP A 80 12.33 4.85 16.83
CA ASP A 80 11.85 4.88 18.23
C ASP A 80 10.34 5.10 18.31
N GLU A 81 9.59 4.51 17.37
CA GLU A 81 8.14 4.66 17.27
C GLU A 81 7.48 3.40 16.70
N VAL A 82 6.17 3.25 16.96
CA VAL A 82 5.36 2.21 16.33
C VAL A 82 5.01 2.64 14.90
N LEU A 83 5.54 1.90 13.93
CA LEU A 83 5.31 2.10 12.51
C LEU A 83 4.42 1.01 11.92
N CYS A 84 3.85 1.32 10.75
CA CYS A 84 3.14 0.35 9.95
C CYS A 84 4.12 -0.37 9.02
N GLU A 85 4.43 -1.61 9.35
CA GLU A 85 5.41 -2.45 8.66
C GLU A 85 4.79 -3.74 8.13
N VAL A 86 4.75 -3.88 6.81
CA VAL A 86 4.16 -5.05 6.14
C VAL A 86 5.28 -6.05 5.79
N PRO A 87 5.22 -7.30 6.28
CA PRO A 87 6.15 -8.35 5.87
C PRO A 87 6.09 -8.58 4.36
N ILE A 88 7.25 -8.76 3.73
CA ILE A 88 7.35 -9.00 2.28
C ILE A 88 6.57 -10.26 1.88
N SER A 89 6.53 -11.28 2.74
CA SER A 89 5.76 -12.51 2.53
C SER A 89 4.24 -12.29 2.43
N HIS A 90 3.71 -11.21 3.02
CA HIS A 90 2.29 -10.87 2.96
C HIS A 90 1.93 -10.09 1.68
N ILE A 91 2.91 -9.59 0.94
CA ILE A 91 2.71 -8.77 -0.25
C ILE A 91 2.35 -9.68 -1.42
N LYS A 92 1.12 -9.53 -1.89
CA LYS A 92 0.60 -10.18 -3.10
C LYS A 92 1.02 -9.41 -4.35
N LYS A 93 0.99 -8.08 -4.30
CA LYS A 93 1.25 -7.23 -5.47
C LYS A 93 1.91 -5.92 -5.09
N HIS A 94 2.92 -5.55 -5.88
CA HIS A 94 3.60 -4.26 -5.79
C HIS A 94 3.21 -3.39 -6.99
N TYR A 95 2.51 -2.31 -6.72
CA TYR A 95 2.14 -1.30 -7.69
C TYR A 95 3.23 -0.23 -7.77
N LYS A 96 3.82 -0.07 -8.96
CA LYS A 96 4.90 0.86 -9.23
C LYS A 96 4.44 1.94 -10.21
N PRO A 97 3.95 3.10 -9.74
CA PRO A 97 3.37 4.12 -10.62
C PRO A 97 4.29 4.57 -11.75
N ILE A 98 5.60 4.65 -11.50
CA ILE A 98 6.60 5.04 -12.50
C ILE A 98 6.64 4.03 -13.67
N GLU A 99 6.63 2.73 -13.37
CA GLU A 99 6.62 1.69 -14.40
C GLU A 99 5.29 1.68 -15.16
N THR A 100 4.17 1.85 -14.44
CA THR A 100 2.84 1.99 -15.04
C THR A 100 2.80 3.17 -16.01
N LEU A 101 3.25 4.36 -15.61
CA LEU A 101 3.26 5.54 -16.49
C LEU A 101 4.13 5.32 -17.74
N ARG A 102 5.31 4.71 -17.59
CA ARG A 102 6.17 4.37 -18.74
C ARG A 102 5.48 3.41 -19.71
N ARG A 103 4.70 2.45 -19.20
CA ARG A 103 3.89 1.54 -20.02
C ARG A 103 2.78 2.32 -20.74
N LEU A 104 2.02 3.15 -20.03
CA LEU A 104 0.92 3.95 -20.59
C LEU A 104 1.38 4.83 -21.75
N ARG A 105 2.53 5.51 -21.60
CA ARG A 105 3.12 6.35 -22.66
C ARG A 105 3.48 5.59 -23.95
N LYS A 106 3.60 4.26 -23.90
CA LYS A 106 3.90 3.40 -25.04
C LYS A 106 2.66 2.70 -25.60
N THR A 107 1.51 2.82 -24.92
CA THR A 107 0.25 2.19 -25.33
C THR A 107 -0.29 2.88 -26.59
N ARG A 108 -0.62 2.10 -27.62
CA ARG A 108 -1.17 2.62 -28.88
C ARG A 108 -2.67 2.93 -28.81
N ASN A 109 -3.39 2.19 -27.98
CA ASN A 109 -4.84 2.35 -27.76
C ASN A 109 -5.13 2.62 -26.28
N PRO A 110 -4.84 3.83 -25.78
CA PRO A 110 -5.21 4.21 -24.41
C PRO A 110 -6.72 4.24 -24.25
N ASP A 111 -7.19 3.83 -23.07
CA ASP A 111 -8.59 4.00 -22.70
C ASP A 111 -8.97 5.49 -22.48
N ALA A 112 -10.22 5.76 -22.15
CA ALA A 112 -10.71 7.14 -21.98
C ALA A 112 -9.99 7.94 -20.88
N LEU A 113 -9.45 7.26 -19.86
CA LEU A 113 -8.71 7.87 -18.75
C LEU A 113 -7.18 7.89 -19.00
N GLU A 114 -6.69 7.08 -19.93
CA GLU A 114 -5.27 6.94 -20.27
C GLU A 114 -4.83 7.84 -21.46
N ARG A 115 -5.75 8.58 -22.08
CA ARG A 115 -5.50 9.50 -23.21
C ARG A 115 -4.77 10.77 -22.83
#